data_AF-A0A964AJ94-F1
#
_entry.id   AF-A0A964AJ94-F1
#
_cell.length_a   1.000
_cell.length_b   1.000
_cell.length_c   1.000
_cell.angle_alpha   90.00
_cell.angle_beta   90.00
_cell.angle_gamma   90.00
#
_symmetry.space_group_name_H-M   'P 1'
#
loop_
_entity.id
_entity.type
_entity.pdbx_description
1 polymer ?
#
loop_
_entity_poly.entity_id
_entity_poly.type
_entity_poly.pdbx_seq_one_letter_code
_entity_poly.pdbx_strand_id
1 'polypeptide(L)'
;MASAVPKDDAALAALTGLDPAVIAVARVVLNRLCTSPMVEDHRLALLLAVTEGEGSDLGETLGRAVLRAGPVNQLTDLLAVRGIGPKRLALLAHRLGAVDTATFRLGTEEPEEALALARAQLAAADAEIALLNDEIARLRGGQGVAAASADAERMTLRDLASSAGSQVRAADDTLREGRAAVRLGAVTVALKGVVAAEGEQLALRMPREDDGVTPVSEVVLRYQLAETAVTDAAAGDVPDLVGYTEVLARRKAEAAGFSVDVAWEHAAPVRGQPSPTGRVLRQSPAAGTTAAGRRIRVFVGR
;
A
#
# COMPACT_ATOMS: atom_id res chain seq x y z
N MET A 1 -0.05 47.10 2.28
CA MET A 1 -0.40 47.85 1.05
C MET A 1 -1.83 47.52 0.70
N ALA A 2 -2.76 48.47 0.82
CA ALA A 2 -4.15 48.26 0.42
C ALA A 2 -4.24 48.31 -1.12
N SER A 3 -4.21 47.14 -1.75
CA SER A 3 -4.46 46.99 -3.19
C SER A 3 -5.88 47.46 -3.47
N ALA A 4 -6.04 48.45 -4.35
CA ALA A 4 -7.34 48.92 -4.78
C ALA A 4 -8.10 47.77 -5.45
N VAL A 5 -9.17 47.30 -4.81
CA VAL A 5 -10.02 46.23 -5.34
C VAL A 5 -10.65 46.71 -6.65
N PRO A 6 -10.51 45.99 -7.77
CA PRO A 6 -11.16 46.32 -9.04
C PRO A 6 -12.67 46.45 -8.85
N LYS A 7 -13.29 47.43 -9.52
CA LYS A 7 -14.75 47.70 -9.43
C LYS A 7 -15.61 46.47 -9.73
N ASP A 8 -15.09 45.54 -10.54
CA ASP A 8 -15.81 44.35 -10.98
C ASP A 8 -15.67 43.17 -10.01
N ASP A 9 -14.63 43.12 -9.17
CA ASP A 9 -14.57 42.18 -8.06
C ASP A 9 -15.64 42.52 -7.00
N ALA A 10 -15.97 43.81 -6.85
CA ALA A 10 -17.09 44.23 -6.01
C ALA A 10 -18.45 43.82 -6.60
N ALA A 11 -18.58 43.78 -7.92
CA ALA A 11 -19.78 43.25 -8.58
C ALA A 11 -19.93 41.73 -8.35
N LEU A 12 -18.83 40.98 -8.44
CA LEU A 12 -18.82 39.55 -8.12
C LEU A 12 -19.09 39.30 -6.63
N ALA A 13 -18.53 40.12 -5.74
CA ALA A 13 -18.80 40.08 -4.30
C ALA A 13 -20.30 40.28 -4.03
N ALA A 14 -20.93 41.28 -4.67
CA ALA A 14 -22.36 41.54 -4.54
C ALA A 14 -23.21 40.38 -5.07
N LEU A 15 -22.80 39.74 -6.18
CA LEU A 15 -23.51 38.61 -6.78
C LEU A 15 -23.41 37.32 -5.94
N THR A 16 -22.28 37.11 -5.26
CA THR A 16 -21.97 35.84 -4.58
C THR A 16 -22.07 35.91 -3.06
N GLY A 17 -22.13 37.12 -2.49
CA GLY A 17 -22.10 37.37 -1.05
C GLY A 17 -20.73 37.16 -0.40
N LEU A 18 -19.67 37.00 -1.21
CA LEU A 18 -18.30 36.81 -0.70
C LEU A 18 -17.63 38.14 -0.40
N ASP A 19 -16.70 38.13 0.55
CA ASP A 19 -15.82 39.27 0.83
C ASP A 19 -14.95 39.58 -0.42
N PRO A 20 -14.91 40.84 -0.91
CA PRO A 20 -14.04 41.22 -2.01
C PRO A 20 -12.56 40.85 -1.80
N ALA A 21 -12.09 40.80 -0.55
CA ALA A 21 -10.73 40.36 -0.23
C ALA A 21 -10.50 38.87 -0.59
N VAL A 22 -11.49 38.01 -0.33
CA VAL A 22 -11.45 36.57 -0.67
C VAL A 22 -11.37 36.39 -2.19
N ILE A 23 -12.14 37.19 -2.94
CA ILE A 23 -12.13 37.20 -4.41
C ILE A 23 -10.76 37.63 -4.93
N ALA A 24 -10.17 38.70 -4.36
CA ALA A 24 -8.85 39.17 -4.74
C ALA A 24 -7.76 38.11 -4.49
N VAL A 25 -7.79 37.43 -3.33
CA VAL A 25 -6.88 36.32 -3.01
C VAL A 25 -7.03 35.18 -4.00
N ALA A 26 -8.27 34.76 -4.28
CA ALA A 26 -8.54 33.69 -5.23
C ALA A 26 -8.00 33.96 -6.64
N ARG A 27 -8.14 35.20 -7.13
CA ARG A 27 -7.54 35.61 -8.41
C ARG A 27 -6.02 35.49 -8.38
N VAL A 28 -5.38 35.97 -7.31
CA VAL A 28 -3.91 35.90 -7.17
C VAL A 28 -3.43 34.44 -7.21
N VAL A 29 -4.08 33.56 -6.44
CA VAL A 29 -3.73 32.13 -6.39
C VAL A 29 -3.92 31.47 -7.75
N LEU A 30 -5.05 31.72 -8.42
CA LEU A 30 -5.33 31.17 -9.74
C LEU A 30 -4.31 31.65 -10.78
N ASN A 31 -4.01 32.95 -10.82
CA ASN A 31 -3.05 33.49 -11.76
C ASN A 31 -1.64 32.92 -11.52
N ARG A 32 -1.23 32.78 -10.25
CA ARG A 32 0.04 32.12 -9.90
C ARG A 32 0.08 30.67 -10.39
N LEU A 33 -1.02 29.91 -10.26
CA LEU A 33 -1.11 28.56 -10.81
C LEU A 33 -0.98 28.57 -12.34
N CYS A 34 -1.68 29.48 -13.03
CA CYS A 34 -1.65 29.58 -14.49
C CYS A 34 -0.27 29.96 -15.04
N THR A 35 0.45 30.87 -14.37
CA THR A 35 1.78 31.34 -14.79
C THR A 35 2.93 30.49 -14.25
N SER A 36 2.65 29.47 -13.44
CA SER A 36 3.67 28.57 -12.91
C SER A 36 4.36 27.78 -14.03
N PRO A 37 5.69 27.54 -13.96
CA PRO A 37 6.43 26.75 -14.95
C PRO A 37 6.11 25.24 -14.89
N MET A 38 5.22 24.82 -13.99
CA MET A 38 4.82 23.42 -13.82
C MET A 38 4.08 22.88 -15.06
N VAL A 39 4.27 21.59 -15.33
CA VAL A 39 3.49 20.84 -16.34
C VAL A 39 1.99 20.97 -16.03
N GLU A 40 1.16 21.05 -17.08
CA GLU A 40 -0.30 21.25 -16.97
C GLU A 40 -0.95 20.27 -15.99
N ASP A 41 -0.55 19.00 -15.99
CA ASP A 41 -1.13 17.99 -15.11
C ASP A 41 -0.83 18.24 -13.63
N HIS A 42 0.35 18.76 -13.30
CA HIS A 42 0.67 19.13 -11.92
C HIS A 42 -0.09 20.39 -11.48
N ARG A 43 -0.28 21.36 -12.39
CA ARG A 43 -1.12 22.54 -12.12
C ARG A 43 -2.57 22.15 -11.87
N LEU A 44 -3.07 21.19 -12.66
CA LEU A 44 -4.40 20.62 -12.48
C LEU A 44 -4.54 19.90 -11.15
N ALA A 45 -3.60 19.01 -10.81
CA ALA A 45 -3.62 18.27 -9.55
C ALA A 45 -3.62 19.21 -8.34
N LEU A 46 -2.82 20.27 -8.36
CA LEU A 46 -2.82 21.29 -7.32
C LEU A 46 -4.13 22.07 -7.25
N LEU A 47 -4.68 22.50 -8.39
CA LEU A 47 -5.96 23.19 -8.43
C LEU A 47 -7.07 22.30 -7.85
N LEU A 48 -7.11 21.03 -8.23
CA LEU A 48 -8.07 20.06 -7.69
C LEU A 48 -7.87 19.87 -6.18
N ALA A 49 -6.64 19.62 -5.72
CA ALA A 49 -6.36 19.43 -4.29
C ALA A 49 -6.75 20.64 -3.42
N VAL A 50 -6.52 21.87 -3.90
CA VAL A 50 -6.92 23.10 -3.18
C VAL A 50 -8.44 23.28 -3.17
N THR A 51 -9.13 22.71 -4.17
CA THR A 51 -10.59 22.82 -4.32
C THR A 51 -11.33 21.57 -3.85
N GLU A 52 -10.65 20.51 -3.41
CA GLU A 52 -11.24 19.27 -2.91
C GLU A 52 -11.95 19.52 -1.59
N GLY A 53 -13.25 19.24 -1.56
CA GLY A 53 -14.12 19.40 -0.41
C GLY A 53 -15.57 19.14 -0.78
N GLU A 54 -16.42 18.87 0.21
CA GLU A 54 -17.85 18.63 -0.01
C GLU A 54 -18.48 19.76 -0.85
N GLY A 55 -19.12 19.39 -1.96
CA GLY A 55 -19.78 20.30 -2.89
C GLY A 55 -18.93 20.86 -4.03
N SER A 56 -17.64 20.49 -4.13
CA SER A 56 -16.78 20.89 -5.24
C SER A 56 -17.06 20.07 -6.51
N ASP A 57 -17.81 20.67 -7.44
CA ASP A 57 -18.07 20.13 -8.77
C ASP A 57 -16.91 20.38 -9.77
N LEU A 58 -15.72 20.78 -9.30
CA LEU A 58 -14.58 21.06 -10.17
C LEU A 58 -13.89 19.75 -10.55
N GLY A 59 -14.40 19.06 -11.57
CA GLY A 59 -13.74 17.90 -12.16
C GLY A 59 -12.57 18.28 -13.07
N GLU A 60 -11.76 17.29 -13.46
CA GLU A 60 -10.56 17.47 -14.30
C GLU A 60 -10.82 18.31 -15.56
N THR A 61 -11.91 18.03 -16.28
CA THR A 61 -12.27 18.75 -17.52
C THR A 61 -12.49 20.24 -17.28
N LEU A 62 -13.18 20.59 -16.19
CA LEU A 62 -13.44 21.99 -15.84
C LEU A 62 -12.18 22.65 -15.28
N GLY A 63 -11.41 21.94 -14.45
CA GLY A 63 -10.12 22.43 -13.94
C GLY A 63 -9.15 22.79 -15.07
N ARG A 64 -9.04 21.94 -16.10
CA ARG A 64 -8.23 22.25 -17.29
C ARG A 64 -8.76 23.46 -18.05
N ALA A 65 -10.08 23.57 -18.21
CA ALA A 65 -10.69 24.70 -18.89
C ALA A 65 -10.44 26.03 -18.13
N VAL A 66 -10.49 26.00 -16.80
CA VAL A 66 -10.13 27.14 -15.93
C VAL A 66 -8.67 27.53 -16.10
N LEU A 67 -7.75 26.57 -16.04
CA LEU A 67 -6.31 26.84 -16.20
C LEU A 67 -5.97 27.39 -17.58
N ARG A 68 -6.68 26.95 -18.63
CA ARG A 68 -6.50 27.46 -20.00
C ARG A 68 -7.13 28.84 -20.23
N ALA A 69 -8.13 29.21 -19.43
CA ALA A 69 -8.74 30.53 -19.48
C ALA A 69 -7.94 31.59 -18.72
N GLY A 70 -7.03 31.18 -17.83
CA GLY A 70 -6.13 32.06 -17.11
C GLY A 70 -4.80 32.34 -17.83
N PRO A 71 -4.01 33.34 -17.38
CA PRO A 71 -4.30 34.25 -16.25
C PRO A 71 -5.45 35.20 -16.56
N VAL A 72 -6.29 35.47 -15.55
CA VAL A 72 -7.49 36.31 -15.68
C VAL A 72 -7.27 37.68 -15.04
N ASN A 73 -7.89 38.71 -15.61
CA ASN A 73 -7.90 40.04 -14.99
C ASN A 73 -8.94 40.09 -13.87
N GLN A 74 -10.04 39.37 -14.05
CA GLN A 74 -11.17 39.29 -13.12
C GLN A 74 -11.66 37.84 -13.02
N LEU A 75 -12.12 37.42 -11.85
CA LEU A 75 -12.66 36.06 -11.69
C LEU A 75 -13.93 35.83 -12.52
N THR A 76 -14.69 36.88 -12.81
CA THR A 76 -15.85 36.87 -13.71
C THR A 76 -15.50 36.46 -15.14
N ASP A 77 -14.25 36.61 -15.57
CA ASP A 77 -13.79 36.16 -16.91
C ASP A 77 -14.02 34.65 -17.08
N LEU A 78 -14.00 33.88 -15.98
CA LEU A 78 -14.27 32.44 -16.00
C LEU A 78 -15.73 32.08 -16.29
N LEU A 79 -16.68 33.01 -16.21
CA LEU A 79 -18.07 32.76 -16.59
C LEU A 79 -18.23 32.52 -18.11
N ALA A 80 -17.24 32.89 -18.92
CA ALA A 80 -17.18 32.55 -20.34
C ALA A 80 -16.87 31.06 -20.57
N VAL A 81 -16.32 30.36 -19.57
CA VAL A 81 -16.01 28.93 -19.68
C VAL A 81 -17.29 28.11 -19.54
N ARG A 82 -17.61 27.34 -20.58
CA ARG A 82 -18.80 26.49 -20.62
C ARG A 82 -18.86 25.56 -19.40
N GLY A 83 -19.94 25.65 -18.63
CA GLY A 83 -20.16 24.83 -17.44
C GLY A 83 -19.73 25.49 -16.12
N ILE A 84 -19.15 26.69 -16.15
CA ILE A 84 -18.87 27.50 -14.96
C ILE A 84 -20.01 28.50 -14.76
N GLY A 85 -20.94 28.16 -13.87
CA GLY A 85 -21.97 29.08 -13.40
C GLY A 85 -21.51 29.92 -12.21
N PRO A 86 -22.26 30.97 -11.83
CA PRO A 86 -21.92 31.86 -10.72
C PRO A 86 -21.75 31.13 -9.38
N LYS A 87 -22.55 30.07 -9.12
CA LYS A 87 -22.40 29.24 -7.92
C LYS A 87 -21.06 28.50 -7.86
N ARG A 88 -20.62 27.92 -8.98
CA ARG A 88 -19.33 27.21 -9.06
C ARG A 88 -18.16 28.19 -8.98
N LEU A 89 -18.29 29.36 -9.61
CA LEU A 89 -17.31 30.43 -9.50
C LEU A 89 -17.19 30.95 -8.06
N ALA A 90 -18.31 31.13 -7.35
CA ALA A 90 -18.32 31.50 -5.94
C ALA A 90 -17.60 30.46 -5.08
N LEU A 91 -17.89 29.17 -5.29
CA LEU A 91 -17.21 28.10 -4.55
C LEU A 91 -15.70 28.07 -4.83
N LEU A 92 -15.30 28.19 -6.11
CA LEU A 92 -13.90 28.29 -6.50
C LEU A 92 -13.21 29.47 -5.81
N ALA A 93 -13.83 30.66 -5.85
CA ALA A 93 -13.31 31.87 -5.22
C ALA A 93 -13.20 31.71 -3.70
N HIS A 94 -14.20 31.10 -3.05
CA HIS A 94 -14.16 30.84 -1.62
C HIS A 94 -13.01 29.91 -1.23
N ARG A 95 -12.81 28.81 -1.97
CA ARG A 95 -11.75 27.82 -1.69
C ARG A 95 -10.36 28.38 -1.95
N LEU A 96 -10.13 28.99 -3.10
CA LEU A 96 -8.85 29.61 -3.42
C LEU A 96 -8.56 30.80 -2.50
N GLY A 97 -9.59 31.52 -2.05
CA GLY A 97 -9.47 32.64 -1.13
C GLY A 97 -9.09 32.26 0.30
N ALA A 98 -9.22 30.98 0.68
CA ALA A 98 -8.75 30.45 1.96
C ALA A 98 -7.25 30.14 1.96
N VAL A 99 -6.59 30.17 0.79
CA VAL A 99 -5.15 29.92 0.68
C VAL A 99 -4.37 31.13 1.15
N ASP A 100 -3.45 30.92 2.08
CA ASP A 100 -2.53 31.96 2.52
C ASP A 100 -1.50 32.28 1.42
N THR A 101 -1.69 33.40 0.74
CA THR A 101 -0.81 33.85 -0.36
C THR A 101 0.62 34.18 0.06
N ALA A 102 0.89 34.37 1.37
CA ALA A 102 2.24 34.60 1.88
C ALA A 102 3.06 33.30 1.92
N THR A 103 2.41 32.18 2.24
CA THR A 103 3.02 30.85 2.31
C THR A 103 2.85 30.05 1.02
N PHE A 104 1.89 30.42 0.17
CA PHE A 104 1.67 29.80 -1.13
C PHE A 104 2.77 30.16 -2.14
N ARG A 105 3.87 29.41 -2.07
CA ARG A 105 5.01 29.47 -2.99
C ARG A 105 4.92 28.33 -4.00
N LEU A 106 4.56 28.67 -5.25
CA LEU A 106 4.74 27.76 -6.38
C LEU A 106 6.19 27.90 -6.82
N GLY A 107 6.99 26.86 -6.63
CA GLY A 107 8.44 26.89 -6.72
C GLY A 107 8.97 27.54 -7.99
N THR A 108 9.51 28.75 -7.84
CA THR A 108 10.34 29.42 -8.87
C THR A 108 11.66 29.96 -8.31
N GLU A 109 11.94 29.86 -7.01
CA GLU A 109 13.15 30.47 -6.43
C GLU A 109 14.25 29.47 -6.03
N GLU A 110 13.96 28.18 -5.82
CA GLU A 110 15.00 27.17 -5.53
C GLU A 110 14.85 25.84 -6.31
N PRO A 111 14.41 25.81 -7.60
CA PRO A 111 14.34 24.55 -8.32
C PRO A 111 15.73 23.93 -8.52
N GLU A 112 16.79 24.73 -8.66
CA GLU A 112 18.14 24.19 -8.87
C GLU A 112 18.76 23.63 -7.58
N GLU A 113 18.65 24.32 -6.45
CA GLU A 113 19.19 23.80 -5.18
C GLU A 113 18.40 22.58 -4.68
N ALA A 114 17.07 22.60 -4.77
CA ALA A 114 16.24 21.45 -4.40
C ALA A 114 16.48 20.26 -5.35
N LEU A 115 16.66 20.50 -6.65
CA LEU A 115 16.99 19.45 -7.62
C LEU A 115 18.43 18.94 -7.43
N ALA A 116 19.38 19.81 -7.11
CA ALA A 116 20.76 19.43 -6.79
C ALA A 116 20.80 18.57 -5.53
N LEU A 117 20.05 18.94 -4.49
CA LEU A 117 19.91 18.16 -3.27
C LEU A 117 19.25 16.80 -3.54
N ALA A 118 18.15 16.78 -4.31
CA ALA A 118 17.48 15.53 -4.69
C ALA A 118 18.39 14.62 -5.53
N ARG A 119 19.18 15.19 -6.45
CA ARG A 119 20.19 14.43 -7.22
C ARG A 119 21.31 13.91 -6.33
N ALA A 120 21.76 14.69 -5.35
CA ALA A 120 22.76 14.24 -4.38
C ALA A 120 22.21 13.10 -3.51
N GLN A 121 20.95 13.16 -3.10
CA GLN A 121 20.28 12.08 -2.35
C GLN A 121 20.13 10.81 -3.20
N LEU A 122 19.75 10.93 -4.47
CA LEU A 122 19.70 9.79 -5.40
C LEU A 122 21.07 9.14 -5.57
N ALA A 123 22.12 9.94 -5.79
CA ALA A 123 23.49 9.42 -5.90
C ALA A 123 23.97 8.74 -4.60
N ALA A 124 23.57 9.27 -3.44
CA ALA A 124 23.87 8.64 -2.15
C ALA A 124 23.12 7.30 -1.98
N ALA A 125 21.84 7.25 -2.36
CA ALA A 125 21.06 6.01 -2.33
C ALA A 125 21.61 4.96 -3.30
N ASP A 126 22.05 5.36 -4.50
CA ASP A 126 22.68 4.45 -5.47
C ASP A 126 24.01 3.89 -4.93
N ALA A 127 24.80 4.72 -4.23
CA ALA A 127 26.02 4.26 -3.57
C ALA A 127 25.72 3.28 -2.42
N GLU A 128 24.66 3.51 -1.65
CA GLU A 128 24.20 2.58 -0.61
C GLU A 128 23.74 1.26 -1.21
N ILE A 129 22.97 1.29 -2.30
CA ILE A 129 22.55 0.08 -3.04
C ILE A 129 23.78 -0.69 -3.53
N ALA A 130 24.79 -0.01 -4.06
CA ALA A 130 26.03 -0.66 -4.50
C ALA A 130 26.75 -1.35 -3.33
N LEU A 131 26.88 -0.67 -2.18
CA LEU A 131 27.48 -1.26 -0.97
C LEU A 131 26.69 -2.45 -0.43
N LEU A 132 25.36 -2.36 -0.40
CA LEU A 132 24.49 -3.47 0.02
C LEU A 132 24.61 -4.65 -0.93
N ASN A 133 24.73 -4.42 -2.24
CA ASN A 133 24.94 -5.48 -3.21
C ASN A 133 26.32 -6.15 -3.04
N ASP A 134 27.36 -5.38 -2.78
CA ASP A 134 28.69 -5.92 -2.46
C ASP A 134 28.67 -6.74 -1.16
N GLU A 135 27.94 -6.27 -0.15
CA GLU A 135 27.76 -7.01 1.10
C GLU A 135 26.95 -8.29 0.89
N ILE A 136 25.88 -8.26 0.09
CA ILE A 136 25.13 -9.46 -0.31
C ILE A 136 26.04 -10.43 -1.06
N ALA A 137 26.88 -9.94 -1.98
CA ALA A 137 27.83 -10.77 -2.70
C ALA A 137 28.86 -11.40 -1.76
N ARG A 138 29.36 -10.64 -0.77
CA ARG A 138 30.27 -11.15 0.26
C ARG A 138 29.60 -12.17 1.17
N LEU A 139 28.37 -11.93 1.61
CA LEU A 139 27.61 -12.86 2.44
C LEU A 139 27.31 -14.16 1.68
N ARG A 140 26.96 -14.06 0.39
CA ARG A 140 26.80 -15.22 -0.50
C ARG A 140 28.12 -15.96 -0.75
N GLY A 141 29.24 -15.24 -0.87
CA GLY A 141 30.57 -15.83 -1.02
C GLY A 141 31.13 -16.46 0.27
N GLY A 142 30.80 -15.90 1.44
CA GLY A 142 31.17 -16.40 2.76
C GLY A 142 30.30 -17.59 3.21
N GLN A 143 29.07 -17.67 2.72
CA GLN A 143 28.21 -18.86 2.81
C GLN A 143 28.56 -19.88 1.71
N GLY A 144 29.82 -20.31 1.63
CA GLY A 144 30.20 -21.59 1.02
C GLY A 144 29.55 -21.96 -0.32
N VAL A 145 29.41 -21.03 -1.27
CA VAL A 145 29.26 -21.38 -2.69
C VAL A 145 30.64 -21.28 -3.33
N ALA A 146 31.52 -22.22 -2.95
CA ALA A 146 32.71 -22.49 -3.72
C ALA A 146 32.28 -23.06 -5.08
N ALA A 147 32.75 -22.42 -6.17
CA ALA A 147 32.78 -22.92 -7.55
C ALA A 147 31.50 -22.86 -8.43
N ALA A 148 30.66 -21.81 -8.33
CA ALA A 148 29.61 -21.56 -9.33
C ALA A 148 30.00 -20.44 -10.32
N SER A 149 31.03 -20.64 -11.14
CA SER A 149 31.38 -19.73 -12.25
C SER A 149 31.63 -20.44 -13.59
N ALA A 150 31.40 -21.74 -13.66
CA ALA A 150 31.31 -22.51 -14.91
C ALA A 150 30.37 -23.73 -14.75
N ASP A 151 30.24 -24.25 -13.52
CA ASP A 151 29.31 -25.34 -13.15
C ASP A 151 27.90 -24.90 -12.75
N ALA A 152 27.59 -23.59 -12.77
CA ALA A 152 26.22 -23.12 -12.51
C ALA A 152 25.18 -23.62 -13.55
N GLU A 153 25.65 -24.20 -14.65
CA GLU A 153 24.82 -24.78 -15.70
C GLU A 153 24.47 -26.26 -15.46
N ARG A 154 25.10 -26.91 -14.48
CA ARG A 154 24.92 -28.33 -14.18
C ARG A 154 24.67 -28.50 -12.69
N MET A 155 23.44 -28.85 -12.35
CA MET A 155 23.06 -29.07 -10.96
C MET A 155 22.77 -30.55 -10.78
N THR A 156 23.42 -31.21 -9.83
CA THR A 156 23.07 -32.60 -9.50
C THR A 156 21.62 -32.66 -9.02
N LEU A 157 20.91 -33.75 -9.28
CA LEU A 157 19.53 -33.89 -8.80
C LEU A 157 19.43 -33.81 -7.27
N ARG A 158 20.50 -34.20 -6.56
CA ARG A 158 20.58 -34.12 -5.10
C ARG A 158 20.66 -32.66 -4.62
N ASP A 159 21.52 -31.85 -5.24
CA ASP A 159 21.66 -30.45 -4.88
C ASP A 159 20.40 -29.67 -5.23
N LEU A 160 19.80 -29.98 -6.38
CA LEU A 160 18.53 -29.42 -6.82
C LEU A 160 17.41 -29.74 -5.83
N ALA A 161 17.29 -30.99 -5.40
CA ALA A 161 16.30 -31.40 -4.41
C ALA A 161 16.52 -30.74 -3.03
N SER A 162 17.77 -30.58 -2.62
CA SER A 162 18.15 -29.90 -1.38
C SER A 162 17.80 -28.41 -1.42
N SER A 163 18.19 -27.72 -2.51
CA SER A 163 17.95 -26.29 -2.72
C SER A 163 16.47 -25.96 -2.83
N ALA A 164 15.72 -26.68 -3.66
CA ALA A 164 14.27 -26.50 -3.75
C ALA A 164 13.59 -26.84 -2.41
N GLY A 165 14.09 -27.84 -1.67
CA GLY A 165 13.60 -28.17 -0.34
C GLY A 165 13.86 -27.07 0.71
N SER A 166 14.98 -26.33 0.63
CA SER A 166 15.25 -25.19 1.51
C SER A 166 14.42 -23.96 1.14
N GLN A 167 14.22 -23.70 -0.16
CA GLN A 167 13.41 -22.58 -0.63
C GLN A 167 11.93 -22.76 -0.26
N VAL A 168 11.39 -23.97 -0.43
CA VAL A 168 10.01 -24.27 -0.03
C VAL A 168 9.81 -24.11 1.48
N ARG A 169 10.79 -24.49 2.31
CA ARG A 169 10.74 -24.28 3.77
C ARG A 169 10.78 -22.80 4.14
N ALA A 170 11.70 -22.03 3.55
CA ALA A 170 11.78 -20.58 3.80
C ALA A 170 10.49 -19.85 3.39
N ALA A 171 9.86 -20.27 2.28
CA ALA A 171 8.56 -19.75 1.85
C ALA A 171 7.43 -20.12 2.84
N ASP A 172 7.40 -21.35 3.36
CA ASP A 172 6.42 -21.75 4.39
C ASP A 172 6.61 -20.95 5.68
N ASP A 173 7.86 -20.75 6.13
CA ASP A 173 8.18 -19.96 7.33
C ASP A 173 7.71 -18.50 7.17
N THR A 174 7.94 -17.90 6.00
CA THR A 174 7.48 -16.53 5.70
C THR A 174 5.95 -16.42 5.73
N LEU A 175 5.25 -17.45 5.21
CA LEU A 175 3.78 -17.48 5.22
C LEU A 175 3.21 -17.67 6.65
N ARG A 176 3.92 -18.41 7.51
CA ARG A 176 3.58 -18.58 8.93
C ARG A 176 3.76 -17.29 9.73
N GLU A 177 4.81 -16.53 9.45
CA GLU A 177 5.09 -15.25 10.11
C GLU A 177 4.15 -14.13 9.65
N GLY A 178 3.57 -14.27 8.44
CA GLY A 178 2.61 -13.33 7.90
C GLY A 178 1.26 -13.31 8.65
N ARG A 179 0.58 -12.15 8.63
CA ARG A 179 -0.74 -11.92 9.27
C ARG A 179 -1.86 -12.86 8.82
N ALA A 180 -1.67 -13.61 7.74
CA ALA A 180 -2.70 -14.44 7.13
C ALA A 180 -2.79 -15.88 7.70
N ALA A 181 -1.84 -16.31 8.55
CA ALA A 181 -1.82 -17.66 9.14
C ALA A 181 -2.03 -18.80 8.11
N VAL A 182 -1.50 -18.64 6.90
CA VAL A 182 -1.59 -19.62 5.81
C VAL A 182 -0.34 -20.48 5.81
N ARG A 183 -0.45 -21.76 5.39
CA ARG A 183 0.69 -22.68 5.23
C ARG A 183 0.70 -23.28 3.83
N LEU A 184 1.87 -23.69 3.35
CA LEU A 184 1.99 -24.49 2.13
C LEU A 184 1.54 -25.93 2.42
N GLY A 185 0.65 -26.47 1.60
CA GLY A 185 0.16 -27.85 1.72
C GLY A 185 1.09 -28.83 1.01
N ALA A 186 1.01 -28.85 -0.32
CA ALA A 186 1.88 -29.64 -1.18
C ALA A 186 2.44 -28.73 -2.28
N VAL A 187 3.74 -28.84 -2.53
CA VAL A 187 4.40 -28.09 -3.60
C VAL A 187 4.93 -29.10 -4.62
N THR A 188 4.52 -28.94 -5.87
CA THR A 188 5.03 -29.72 -6.99
C THR A 188 5.83 -28.79 -7.89
N VAL A 189 7.11 -29.10 -8.09
CA VAL A 189 8.01 -28.36 -8.98
C VAL A 189 8.33 -29.26 -10.16
N ALA A 190 7.93 -28.83 -11.36
CA ALA A 190 8.25 -29.53 -12.62
C ALA A 190 9.38 -28.77 -13.32
N LEU A 191 10.51 -29.45 -13.50
CA LEU A 191 11.71 -28.89 -14.10
C LEU A 191 11.95 -29.57 -15.44
N LYS A 192 12.10 -28.79 -16.50
CA LYS A 192 12.38 -29.29 -17.85
C LYS A 192 13.86 -29.06 -18.16
N GLY A 193 14.57 -30.13 -18.48
CA GLY A 193 15.99 -30.04 -18.80
C GLY A 193 16.50 -31.27 -19.52
N VAL A 194 17.81 -31.29 -19.74
CA VAL A 194 18.53 -32.45 -20.28
C VAL A 194 19.21 -33.14 -19.10
N VAL A 195 18.84 -34.38 -18.84
CA VAL A 195 19.52 -35.19 -17.81
C VAL A 195 20.78 -35.80 -18.42
N ALA A 196 21.92 -35.56 -17.78
CA ALA A 196 23.20 -36.16 -18.14
C ALA A 196 23.76 -36.96 -16.97
N ALA A 197 24.42 -38.08 -17.27
CA ALA A 197 25.18 -38.82 -16.27
C ALA A 197 26.54 -38.13 -16.06
N GLU A 198 26.89 -37.87 -14.82
CA GLU A 198 28.14 -37.26 -14.40
C GLU A 198 28.77 -38.15 -13.31
N GLY A 199 29.68 -39.04 -13.74
CA GLY A 199 30.19 -40.11 -12.90
C GLY A 199 29.07 -41.08 -12.48
N GLU A 200 28.88 -41.23 -11.16
CA GLU A 200 27.81 -42.06 -10.57
C GLU A 200 26.51 -41.28 -10.29
N GLN A 201 26.43 -40.00 -10.68
CA GLN A 201 25.30 -39.12 -10.35
C GLN A 201 24.58 -38.62 -11.60
N LEU A 202 23.31 -38.27 -11.44
CA LEU A 202 22.52 -37.62 -12.49
C LEU A 202 22.54 -36.11 -12.26
N ALA A 203 22.91 -35.37 -13.30
CA ALA A 203 22.87 -33.92 -13.35
C ALA A 203 21.78 -33.44 -14.31
N LEU A 204 21.08 -32.38 -13.90
CA LEU A 204 20.13 -31.68 -14.77
C LEU A 204 20.86 -30.46 -15.37
N ARG A 205 20.92 -30.42 -16.70
CA ARG A 205 21.37 -29.25 -17.46
C ARG A 205 20.16 -28.50 -18.00
N MET A 206 20.07 -27.21 -17.68
CA MET A 206 19.03 -26.35 -18.26
C MET A 206 19.43 -25.98 -19.70
N PRO A 207 18.55 -26.17 -20.70
CA PRO A 207 18.87 -25.77 -22.07
C PRO A 207 19.00 -24.24 -22.14
N ARG A 208 20.06 -23.75 -22.78
CA ARG A 208 20.15 -22.34 -23.20
C ARG A 208 19.35 -22.15 -24.49
N GLU A 209 18.81 -20.95 -24.71
CA GLU A 209 18.06 -20.63 -25.94
C GLU A 209 18.90 -20.87 -27.21
N ASP A 210 20.23 -20.74 -27.11
CA ASP A 210 21.16 -20.94 -28.23
C ASP A 210 21.51 -22.42 -28.51
N ASP A 211 21.17 -23.36 -27.63
CA ASP A 211 21.61 -24.76 -27.76
C ASP A 211 20.84 -25.52 -28.85
N GLY A 212 19.69 -25.02 -29.30
CA GLY A 212 18.82 -25.72 -30.26
C GLY A 212 18.29 -27.08 -29.77
N VAL A 213 18.54 -27.43 -28.50
CA VAL A 213 18.12 -28.68 -27.88
C VAL A 213 16.74 -28.49 -27.27
N THR A 214 15.76 -29.25 -27.77
CA THR A 214 14.46 -29.36 -27.12
C THR A 214 14.62 -30.12 -25.81
N PRO A 215 14.15 -29.60 -24.65
CA PRO A 215 14.24 -30.33 -23.39
C PRO A 215 13.47 -31.66 -23.50
N VAL A 216 14.17 -32.77 -23.30
CA VAL A 216 13.60 -34.13 -23.47
C VAL A 216 13.16 -34.73 -22.13
N SER A 217 13.55 -34.16 -21.01
CA SER A 217 13.31 -34.73 -19.68
C SER A 217 12.57 -33.76 -18.76
N GLU A 218 11.54 -34.26 -18.11
CA GLU A 218 10.80 -33.58 -17.06
C GLU A 218 11.11 -34.26 -15.71
N VAL A 219 11.65 -33.49 -14.77
CA VAL A 219 11.89 -33.92 -13.40
C VAL A 219 10.82 -33.29 -12.52
N VAL A 220 9.97 -34.12 -11.93
CA VAL A 220 8.90 -33.68 -11.03
C VAL A 220 9.32 -33.92 -9.58
N LEU A 221 9.59 -32.84 -8.85
CA LEU A 221 9.85 -32.86 -7.41
C LEU A 221 8.54 -32.59 -6.67
N ARG A 222 8.12 -33.53 -5.82
CA ARG A 222 6.95 -33.38 -4.95
C ARG A 222 7.39 -33.21 -3.51
N TYR A 223 7.13 -32.03 -2.95
CA TYR A 223 7.37 -31.72 -1.56
C TYR A 223 6.04 -31.83 -0.81
N GLN A 224 5.97 -32.78 0.11
CA GLN A 224 4.95 -32.83 1.15
C GLN A 224 5.58 -32.27 2.42
N LEU A 225 5.12 -31.10 2.86
CA LEU A 225 5.47 -30.64 4.19
C LEU A 225 4.79 -31.60 5.17
N ALA A 226 5.60 -32.28 5.98
CA ALA A 226 5.07 -33.06 7.09
C ALA A 226 4.16 -32.13 7.89
N GLU A 227 2.90 -32.52 8.07
CA GLU A 227 2.06 -31.92 9.09
C GLU A 227 2.88 -31.98 10.36
N THR A 228 3.37 -30.82 10.81
CA THR A 228 3.98 -30.71 12.10
C THR A 228 2.84 -31.08 13.02
N ALA A 229 2.86 -32.32 13.53
CA ALA A 229 1.97 -32.77 14.58
C ALA A 229 1.94 -31.62 15.57
N VAL A 230 0.75 -31.06 15.77
CA VAL A 230 0.53 -29.94 16.68
C VAL A 230 1.26 -30.33 17.96
N THR A 231 2.43 -29.74 18.18
CA THR A 231 3.21 -29.99 19.37
C THR A 231 2.29 -29.62 20.50
N ASP A 232 1.94 -30.60 21.34
CA ASP A 232 1.02 -30.47 22.47
C ASP A 232 1.19 -29.09 23.10
N ALA A 233 0.35 -28.14 22.69
CA ALA A 233 0.43 -26.80 23.20
C ALA A 233 -0.06 -26.94 24.64
N ALA A 234 0.84 -26.69 25.60
CA ALA A 234 0.59 -26.88 27.01
C ALA A 234 -0.83 -26.45 27.35
N ALA A 235 -1.63 -27.41 27.80
CA ALA A 235 -3.06 -27.24 27.98
C ALA A 235 -3.28 -26.11 28.99
N GLY A 236 -4.00 -25.07 28.56
CA GLY A 236 -4.31 -23.90 29.39
C GLY A 236 -5.80 -23.81 29.65
N ASP A 237 -6.18 -23.14 30.73
CA ASP A 237 -7.58 -22.87 31.02
C ASP A 237 -8.11 -21.75 30.14
N VAL A 238 -9.21 -22.05 29.44
CA VAL A 238 -9.83 -21.11 28.50
C VAL A 238 -10.53 -19.98 29.29
N PRO A 239 -10.16 -18.70 29.10
CA PRO A 239 -10.80 -17.59 29.79
C PRO A 239 -12.24 -17.36 29.32
N ASP A 240 -13.07 -16.78 30.19
CA ASP A 240 -14.41 -16.31 29.81
C ASP A 240 -14.35 -15.00 29.03
N LEU A 241 -14.81 -15.03 27.79
CA LEU A 241 -14.83 -13.93 26.83
C LEU A 241 -16.26 -13.47 26.51
N VAL A 242 -17.30 -14.12 27.05
CA VAL A 242 -18.70 -13.79 26.75
C VAL A 242 -19.06 -12.40 27.29
N GLY A 243 -19.78 -11.61 26.49
CA GLY A 243 -20.21 -10.25 26.83
C GLY A 243 -19.17 -9.16 26.60
N TYR A 244 -17.91 -9.50 26.37
CA TYR A 244 -16.87 -8.54 26.00
C TYR A 244 -16.99 -8.08 24.54
N THR A 245 -16.43 -6.91 24.25
CA THR A 245 -16.19 -6.49 22.86
C THR A 245 -15.06 -7.31 22.24
N GLU A 246 -15.01 -7.41 20.91
CA GLU A 246 -13.96 -8.15 20.21
C GLU A 246 -12.54 -7.78 20.68
N VAL A 247 -12.28 -6.47 20.84
CA VAL A 247 -10.99 -5.94 21.27
C VAL A 247 -10.62 -6.42 22.68
N LEU A 248 -11.57 -6.39 23.61
CA LEU A 248 -11.33 -6.85 24.99
C LEU A 248 -11.21 -8.37 25.06
N ALA A 249 -12.00 -9.10 24.28
CA ALA A 249 -11.93 -10.55 24.20
C ALA A 249 -10.56 -11.00 23.68
N ARG A 250 -10.05 -10.35 22.62
CA ARG A 250 -8.71 -10.59 22.06
C ARG A 250 -7.62 -10.36 23.10
N ARG A 251 -7.62 -9.19 23.76
CA ARG A 251 -6.61 -8.86 24.78
C ARG A 251 -6.63 -9.84 25.95
N LYS A 252 -7.81 -10.27 26.40
CA LYS A 252 -7.97 -11.22 27.51
C LYS A 252 -7.51 -12.63 27.13
N ALA A 253 -7.78 -13.08 25.91
CA ALA A 253 -7.31 -14.35 25.40
C ALA A 253 -5.78 -14.36 25.25
N GLU A 254 -5.19 -13.30 24.70
CA GLU A 254 -3.73 -13.16 24.52
C GLU A 254 -3.00 -13.17 25.86
N ALA A 255 -3.55 -12.51 26.88
CA ALA A 255 -3.02 -12.55 28.25
C ALA A 255 -3.02 -13.97 28.86
N ALA A 256 -3.94 -14.83 28.42
CA ALA A 256 -4.00 -16.24 28.79
C ALA A 256 -3.23 -17.16 27.83
N GLY A 257 -2.52 -16.61 26.84
CA GLY A 257 -1.74 -17.37 25.86
C GLY A 257 -2.56 -17.99 24.73
N PHE A 258 -3.79 -17.52 24.50
CA PHE A 258 -4.66 -17.95 23.41
C PHE A 258 -4.77 -16.89 22.31
N SER A 259 -4.95 -17.36 21.08
CA SER A 259 -5.32 -16.55 19.91
C SER A 259 -6.82 -16.67 19.63
N VAL A 260 -7.42 -15.61 19.10
CA VAL A 260 -8.87 -15.53 18.87
C VAL A 260 -9.20 -15.57 17.39
N ASP A 261 -10.06 -16.52 16.99
CA ASP A 261 -10.71 -16.56 15.69
C ASP A 261 -12.13 -15.99 15.80
N VAL A 262 -12.52 -15.07 14.93
CA VAL A 262 -13.78 -14.32 15.04
C VAL A 262 -14.78 -14.78 13.98
N ALA A 263 -15.94 -15.26 14.43
CA ALA A 263 -17.09 -15.53 13.60
C ALA A 263 -18.21 -14.53 13.91
N TRP A 264 -18.97 -14.13 12.90
CA TRP A 264 -20.10 -13.21 13.07
C TRP A 264 -21.41 -13.98 13.15
N GLU A 265 -22.28 -13.62 14.10
CA GLU A 265 -23.58 -14.24 14.31
C GLU A 265 -24.67 -13.18 14.41
N HIS A 266 -25.83 -13.42 13.79
CA HIS A 266 -26.97 -12.52 13.89
C HIS A 266 -27.70 -12.73 15.21
N ALA A 267 -27.89 -11.65 15.96
CA ALA A 267 -28.60 -11.69 17.23
C ALA A 267 -29.62 -10.55 17.32
N ALA A 268 -30.88 -10.92 17.56
CA ALA A 268 -31.94 -9.95 17.77
C ALA A 268 -31.79 -9.29 19.15
N PRO A 269 -32.01 -7.97 19.27
CA PRO A 269 -31.99 -7.30 20.55
C PRO A 269 -33.14 -7.80 21.43
N VAL A 270 -32.82 -8.26 22.64
CA VAL A 270 -33.81 -8.67 23.65
C VAL A 270 -34.07 -7.50 24.60
N ARG A 271 -35.34 -7.17 24.83
CA ARG A 271 -35.72 -6.06 25.72
C ARG A 271 -35.20 -6.31 27.14
N GLY A 272 -34.41 -5.38 27.66
CA GLY A 272 -33.83 -5.45 29.01
C GLY A 272 -32.45 -6.10 29.09
N GLN A 273 -31.86 -6.53 27.96
CA GLN A 273 -30.48 -7.01 27.90
C GLN A 273 -29.57 -6.01 27.16
N PRO A 274 -28.25 -6.01 27.46
CA PRO A 274 -27.28 -5.23 26.68
C PRO A 274 -27.36 -5.59 25.20
N SER A 275 -27.15 -4.59 24.33
CA SER A 275 -27.14 -4.83 22.88
C SER A 275 -26.14 -5.93 22.51
N PRO A 276 -26.56 -6.95 21.73
CA PRO A 276 -25.67 -8.03 21.29
C PRO A 276 -24.65 -7.56 20.25
N THR A 277 -24.90 -6.42 19.59
CA THR A 277 -24.05 -5.89 18.52
C THR A 277 -22.64 -5.56 19.05
N GLY A 278 -21.63 -6.10 18.38
CA GLY A 278 -20.21 -5.88 18.69
C GLY A 278 -19.71 -6.61 19.94
N ARG A 279 -20.49 -7.53 20.51
CA ARG A 279 -20.14 -8.31 21.71
C ARG A 279 -20.09 -9.80 21.43
N VAL A 280 -19.24 -10.51 22.16
CA VAL A 280 -19.15 -11.97 22.11
C VAL A 280 -20.40 -12.58 22.75
N LEU A 281 -21.14 -13.34 21.96
CA LEU A 281 -22.36 -14.04 22.38
C LEU A 281 -22.04 -15.41 22.97
N ARG A 282 -21.09 -16.11 22.34
CA ARG A 282 -20.62 -17.43 22.76
C ARG A 282 -19.18 -17.65 22.28
N GLN A 283 -18.52 -18.63 22.89
CA GLN A 283 -17.16 -19.03 22.55
C GLN A 283 -17.06 -20.56 22.46
N SER A 284 -16.07 -21.02 21.72
CA SER A 284 -15.65 -22.41 21.65
C SER A 284 -14.13 -22.50 21.63
N PRO A 285 -13.48 -23.21 22.57
CA PRO A 285 -14.06 -23.99 23.68
C PRO A 285 -14.75 -23.13 24.76
N ALA A 286 -15.57 -23.77 25.62
CA ALA A 286 -16.27 -23.08 26.69
C ALA A 286 -15.30 -22.54 27.76
N ALA A 287 -15.69 -21.47 28.46
CA ALA A 287 -14.89 -20.92 29.54
C ALA A 287 -14.63 -21.97 30.63
N GLY A 288 -13.40 -21.97 31.17
CA GLY A 288 -12.97 -22.92 32.21
C GLY A 288 -12.66 -24.33 31.69
N THR A 289 -12.77 -24.58 30.39
CA THR A 289 -12.30 -25.85 29.81
C THR A 289 -10.79 -25.78 29.56
N THR A 290 -10.09 -26.88 29.83
CA THR A 290 -8.68 -26.98 29.47
C THR A 290 -8.56 -27.40 28.01
N ALA A 291 -7.96 -26.55 27.18
CA ALA A 291 -7.82 -26.80 25.75
C ALA A 291 -6.36 -27.04 25.39
N ALA A 292 -6.07 -28.16 24.72
CA ALA A 292 -4.74 -28.50 24.18
C ALA A 292 -4.33 -27.66 22.96
N GLY A 293 -5.02 -26.55 22.70
CA GLY A 293 -4.80 -25.67 21.57
C GLY A 293 -4.92 -24.20 21.98
N ARG A 294 -3.98 -23.36 21.53
CA ARG A 294 -3.97 -21.92 21.81
C ARG A 294 -4.91 -21.13 20.90
N ARG A 295 -6.06 -21.70 20.52
CA ARG A 295 -7.05 -21.05 19.65
C ARG A 295 -8.46 -21.13 20.26
N ILE A 296 -9.10 -19.98 20.38
CA ILE A 296 -10.50 -19.84 20.83
C ILE A 296 -11.28 -19.19 19.70
N ARG A 297 -12.37 -19.82 19.28
CA ARG A 297 -13.33 -19.21 18.36
C ARG A 297 -14.40 -18.45 19.15
N VAL A 298 -14.59 -17.18 18.84
CA VAL A 298 -15.65 -16.34 19.42
C VAL A 298 -16.69 -15.97 18.38
N PHE A 299 -17.95 -15.89 18.80
CA PHE A 299 -19.07 -15.51 17.95
C PHE A 299 -19.56 -14.13 18.37
N VAL A 300 -19.37 -13.13 17.51
CA VAL A 300 -19.69 -11.73 17.78
C VAL A 300 -21.03 -11.36 17.14
N GLY A 301 -21.91 -10.71 17.91
CA GLY A 301 -23.19 -10.27 17.42
C GLY A 301 -23.06 -9.14 16.39
N ARG A 302 -23.77 -9.27 15.27
CA ARG A 302 -24.00 -8.17 14.31
C ARG A 302 -25.49 -7.95 14.08
#